data_AF-A0A1G9ZV04-F1
#
_entry.id   AF-A0A1G9ZV04-F1
#
_cell.length_a   1.000
_cell.length_b   1.000
_cell.length_c   1.000
_cell.angle_alpha   90.00
_cell.angle_beta   90.00
_cell.angle_gamma   90.00
#
_symmetry.space_group_name_H-M   'P 1'
#
loop_
_entity.id
_entity.type
_entity.pdbx_description
1 polymer ?
#
loop_
_entity_poly.entity_id
_entity_poly.type
_entity_poly.pdbx_seq_one_letter_code
_entity_poly.pdbx_strand_id
1 'polypeptide(L)'
;MKRRGLLVTCFSASGIALLAGCSSTGDENSTPEASPTSEVGEQTPTEEPPTTEDQSPTEEQTSTEEPTTTEEPTTENTELEDDAVREYRAGYDTEQEIDSIGDSATRALNEQEWADAERRLDNVIEESQDAIDYFEEAARLAERSQHSEAQSIGVEASNYVEEIWIPWARNGLDAIEARRNGNREAFDDAEQRMGDIVDYSFEDEAPDIADPIEFRDALGL
;
A
#
# COMPACT_ATOMS: atom_id res chain seq x y z
N MET A 1 2.02 -30.43 5.06
CA MET A 1 2.32 -29.00 4.85
C MET A 1 3.36 -28.58 5.89
N LYS A 2 4.60 -28.31 5.47
CA LYS A 2 5.72 -27.91 6.34
C LYS A 2 5.80 -26.39 6.32
N ARG A 3 5.48 -25.73 7.42
CA ARG A 3 5.72 -24.29 7.62
C ARG A 3 7.23 -24.08 7.76
N ARG A 4 7.84 -23.35 6.82
CA ARG A 4 9.20 -22.84 6.96
C ARG A 4 9.09 -21.53 7.73
N GLY A 5 9.56 -21.52 8.97
CA GLY A 5 9.75 -20.28 9.72
C GLY A 5 10.97 -19.56 9.16
N LEU A 6 10.79 -18.33 8.69
CA LEU A 6 11.87 -17.42 8.35
C LEU A 6 12.36 -16.78 9.65
N LEU A 7 13.64 -17.00 9.96
CA LEU A 7 14.34 -16.38 11.08
C LEU A 7 14.76 -14.97 10.65
N VAL A 8 14.10 -13.95 11.18
CA VAL A 8 14.56 -12.56 11.12
C VAL A 8 15.76 -12.43 12.06
N THR A 9 16.96 -12.31 11.51
CA THR A 9 18.18 -12.04 12.26
C THR A 9 18.30 -10.56 12.55
N CYS A 10 18.25 -10.19 13.83
CA CYS A 10 18.52 -8.86 14.35
C CYS A 10 19.90 -8.35 13.90
N PHE A 11 19.93 -7.23 13.17
CA PHE A 11 21.17 -6.49 12.96
C PHE A 11 21.55 -5.75 14.24
N SER A 12 22.70 -6.14 14.78
CA SER A 12 23.31 -5.52 15.95
C SER A 12 24.10 -4.29 15.49
N ALA A 13 23.64 -3.11 15.86
CA ALA A 13 24.40 -1.87 15.72
C ALA A 13 25.67 -1.92 16.58
N SER A 14 26.83 -2.06 15.92
CA SER A 14 28.15 -1.73 16.48
C SER A 14 28.58 -0.45 15.75
N GLY A 15 28.62 0.73 16.36
CA GLY A 15 29.46 1.04 17.51
C GLY A 15 30.81 1.56 17.00
N ILE A 16 30.89 2.81 16.55
CA ILE A 16 32.16 3.52 16.36
C ILE A 16 32.13 4.84 17.14
N ALA A 17 33.20 5.02 17.92
CA ALA A 17 33.36 5.96 19.01
C ALA A 17 33.58 7.41 18.59
N LEU A 18 32.84 8.29 19.28
CA LEU A 18 33.25 9.53 19.95
C LEU A 18 34.67 10.08 19.66
N LEU A 19 34.72 11.28 19.07
CA LEU A 19 35.71 12.29 19.45
C LEU A 19 35.00 13.59 19.87
N ALA A 20 35.33 14.01 21.08
CA ALA A 20 34.76 15.11 21.83
C ALA A 20 35.22 16.50 21.33
N GLY A 21 34.34 17.48 21.49
CA GLY A 21 34.64 18.91 21.39
C GLY A 21 33.64 19.74 22.22
N CYS A 22 34.01 20.01 23.47
CA CYS A 22 33.49 21.04 24.40
C CYS A 22 33.48 22.45 23.73
N SER A 23 32.71 23.49 24.05
CA SER A 23 31.80 23.94 25.13
C SER A 23 31.07 25.18 24.61
N SER A 24 29.87 25.53 25.11
CA SER A 24 29.60 26.88 25.64
C SER A 24 28.17 27.01 26.21
N THR A 25 28.15 27.61 27.39
CA THR A 25 27.06 27.87 28.35
C THR A 25 26.19 29.09 28.00
N GLY A 26 24.97 29.11 28.53
CA GLY A 26 24.13 30.31 28.77
C GLY A 26 22.70 30.10 28.25
N ASP A 27 21.61 30.38 28.96
CA ASP A 27 21.38 30.96 30.27
C ASP A 27 19.96 30.55 30.71
N GLU A 28 19.75 30.61 32.02
CA GLU A 28 18.54 30.29 32.76
C GLU A 28 17.38 31.25 32.44
N ASN A 29 16.14 30.74 32.33
CA ASN A 29 14.99 31.48 32.87
C ASN A 29 13.84 30.53 33.26
N SER A 30 13.61 30.41 34.56
CA SER A 30 12.45 29.76 35.16
C SER A 30 11.35 30.77 35.42
N THR A 31 10.09 30.43 35.12
CA THR A 31 8.94 30.91 35.89
C THR A 31 7.84 29.84 35.94
N PRO A 32 7.35 29.44 37.13
CA PRO A 32 6.19 28.57 37.32
C PRO A 32 4.90 29.37 37.63
N GLU A 33 3.80 28.64 37.88
CA GLU A 33 2.44 29.06 38.33
C GLU A 33 1.39 29.08 37.21
N ALA A 34 0.15 28.62 37.38
CA ALA A 34 -0.53 27.77 38.36
C ALA A 34 -1.88 27.34 37.73
N SER A 35 -2.36 26.13 38.01
CA SER A 35 -3.78 25.73 37.85
C SER A 35 -4.64 26.42 38.95
N PRO A 36 -6.00 26.44 38.99
CA PRO A 36 -6.89 25.30 38.62
C PRO A 36 -8.40 25.58 38.28
N THR A 37 -9.14 24.48 38.05
CA THR A 37 -10.52 24.18 38.55
C THR A 37 -11.79 24.47 37.72
N SER A 38 -12.57 23.38 37.57
CA SER A 38 -14.04 23.21 37.40
C SER A 38 -14.70 23.63 36.07
N GLU A 39 -15.76 22.97 35.59
CA GLU A 39 -16.91 22.44 36.32
C GLU A 39 -17.64 21.30 35.57
N VAL A 40 -18.25 20.45 36.39
CA VAL A 40 -19.16 19.34 36.09
C VAL A 40 -20.48 19.85 35.51
N GLY A 41 -21.03 19.12 34.54
CA GLY A 41 -22.39 19.32 34.05
C GLY A 41 -23.10 17.98 33.85
N GLU A 42 -23.52 17.35 34.94
CA GLU A 42 -24.59 16.33 34.95
C GLU A 42 -25.94 17.04 34.75
N GLN A 43 -26.74 16.61 33.78
CA GLN A 43 -28.21 16.65 33.88
C GLN A 43 -28.83 15.44 33.17
N THR A 44 -29.51 14.60 33.96
CA THR A 44 -30.60 13.70 33.55
C THR A 44 -31.80 14.03 34.45
N PRO A 45 -33.00 14.21 33.89
CA PRO A 45 -34.17 13.40 34.27
C PRO A 45 -35.06 13.06 33.04
N THR A 46 -35.62 11.85 32.83
CA THR A 46 -36.67 11.05 33.53
C THR A 46 -38.08 11.20 32.92
N GLU A 47 -38.60 10.07 32.39
CA GLU A 47 -40.00 9.58 32.23
C GLU A 47 -41.02 10.36 31.37
N GLU A 48 -42.05 9.80 30.72
CA GLU A 48 -42.76 8.49 30.69
C GLU A 48 -43.52 8.36 29.31
N PRO A 49 -44.09 7.20 28.92
CA PRO A 49 -44.73 6.98 27.62
C PRO A 49 -46.26 7.23 27.64
N PRO A 50 -46.90 7.37 26.46
CA PRO A 50 -48.31 7.03 26.33
C PRO A 50 -48.58 5.84 25.41
N THR A 51 -49.61 5.12 25.83
CA THR A 51 -50.27 3.89 25.37
C THR A 51 -51.01 4.00 24.02
N THR A 52 -50.88 2.93 23.22
CA THR A 52 -51.81 2.23 22.30
C THR A 52 -52.90 2.98 21.50
N GLU A 53 -52.90 2.79 20.17
CA GLU A 53 -54.04 2.38 19.30
C GLU A 53 -53.42 1.65 18.07
N ASP A 54 -53.53 0.33 17.92
CA ASP A 54 -54.53 -0.39 17.10
C ASP A 54 -54.99 0.36 15.84
N GLN A 55 -54.43 0.03 14.66
CA GLN A 55 -55.19 -0.30 13.44
C GLN A 55 -54.33 -1.13 12.47
N SER A 56 -54.78 -2.36 12.22
CA SER A 56 -54.47 -3.12 11.00
C SER A 56 -55.14 -2.44 9.80
N PRO A 57 -54.49 -2.40 8.63
CA PRO A 57 -54.95 -3.34 7.61
C PRO A 57 -53.81 -4.06 6.88
N THR A 58 -54.06 -5.36 6.71
CA THR A 58 -53.61 -6.22 5.62
C THR A 58 -53.49 -5.48 4.29
N GLU A 59 -52.27 -5.27 3.82
CA GLU A 59 -51.98 -5.14 2.40
C GLU A 59 -51.36 -6.46 1.92
N GLU A 60 -52.11 -7.19 1.11
CA GLU A 60 -51.60 -8.29 0.30
C GLU A 60 -50.54 -7.72 -0.67
N GLN A 61 -49.27 -7.72 -0.25
CA GLN A 61 -48.18 -7.54 -1.18
C GLN A 61 -48.09 -8.80 -2.03
N THR A 62 -48.68 -8.70 -3.22
CA THR A 62 -48.38 -9.59 -4.34
C THR A 62 -46.91 -9.39 -4.66
N SER A 63 -46.06 -10.23 -4.08
CA SER A 63 -44.65 -10.34 -4.43
C SER A 63 -44.61 -10.99 -5.81
N THR A 64 -44.57 -10.14 -6.84
CA THR A 64 -44.15 -10.55 -8.17
C THR A 64 -42.65 -10.82 -8.05
N GLU A 65 -42.28 -12.07 -7.84
CA GLU A 65 -40.91 -12.54 -8.06
C GLU A 65 -40.56 -12.20 -9.51
N GLU A 66 -39.76 -11.15 -9.70
CA GLU A 66 -39.04 -10.99 -10.96
C GLU A 66 -38.19 -12.25 -11.13
N PRO A 67 -38.25 -12.93 -12.29
CA PRO A 67 -37.34 -14.03 -12.54
C PRO A 67 -35.93 -13.46 -12.51
N THR A 68 -35.16 -13.87 -11.50
CA THR A 68 -33.71 -13.78 -11.52
C THR A 68 -33.27 -14.51 -12.78
N THR A 69 -33.05 -13.75 -13.85
CA THR A 69 -32.51 -14.27 -15.09
C THR A 69 -31.04 -14.48 -14.79
N THR A 70 -30.72 -15.71 -14.37
CA THR A 70 -29.35 -16.21 -14.42
C THR A 70 -29.00 -16.31 -15.89
N GLU A 71 -28.44 -15.23 -16.44
CA GLU A 71 -27.86 -15.26 -17.78
C GLU A 71 -26.70 -16.26 -17.74
N GLU A 72 -26.78 -17.31 -18.56
CA GLU A 72 -25.62 -18.18 -18.76
C GLU A 72 -24.48 -17.33 -19.33
N PRO A 73 -23.23 -17.54 -18.86
CA PRO A 73 -22.09 -16.78 -19.36
C PRO A 73 -21.98 -16.94 -20.87
N THR A 74 -21.92 -15.81 -21.57
CA THR A 74 -21.67 -15.80 -23.00
C THR A 74 -20.20 -16.17 -23.24
N THR A 75 -19.90 -16.86 -24.34
CA THR A 75 -18.53 -17.25 -24.70
C THR A 75 -17.58 -16.06 -24.79
N GLU A 76 -18.08 -14.88 -25.15
CA GLU A 76 -17.31 -13.63 -25.20
C GLU A 76 -16.90 -13.14 -23.79
N ASN A 77 -17.75 -13.30 -22.78
CA ASN A 77 -17.39 -12.95 -21.40
C ASN A 77 -16.28 -13.87 -20.86
N THR A 78 -16.36 -15.18 -21.15
CA THR A 78 -15.33 -16.13 -20.71
C THR A 78 -13.95 -15.82 -21.30
N GLU A 79 -13.88 -15.40 -22.57
CA GLU A 79 -12.60 -14.99 -23.18
C GLU A 79 -12.01 -13.73 -22.52
N LEU A 80 -12.85 -12.74 -22.19
CA LEU A 80 -12.42 -11.54 -21.47
C LEU A 80 -11.94 -11.84 -20.06
N GLU A 81 -12.62 -12.72 -19.33
CA GLU A 81 -12.26 -13.13 -17.98
C GLU A 81 -10.92 -13.90 -17.97
N ASP A 82 -10.72 -14.82 -18.91
CA ASP A 82 -9.46 -15.56 -19.05
C ASP A 82 -8.29 -14.63 -19.40
N ASP A 83 -8.52 -13.65 -20.29
CA ASP A 83 -7.51 -12.64 -20.62
C ASP A 83 -7.22 -11.73 -19.41
N ALA A 84 -8.24 -11.31 -18.65
CA ALA A 84 -8.05 -10.50 -17.45
C ALA A 84 -7.16 -11.22 -16.43
N VAL A 85 -7.40 -12.52 -16.18
CA VAL A 85 -6.55 -13.33 -15.29
C VAL A 85 -5.11 -13.45 -15.82
N ARG A 86 -4.95 -13.56 -17.14
CA ARG A 86 -3.62 -13.64 -17.77
C ARG A 86 -2.82 -12.36 -17.58
N GLU A 87 -3.43 -11.20 -17.83
CA GLU A 87 -2.78 -9.90 -17.66
C GLU A 87 -2.50 -9.62 -16.17
N TYR A 88 -3.44 -9.92 -15.26
CA TYR A 88 -3.21 -9.72 -13.82
C TYR A 88 -2.02 -10.55 -13.30
N ARG A 89 -1.90 -11.80 -13.77
CA ARG A 89 -0.75 -12.65 -13.43
C ARG A 89 0.56 -12.11 -14.00
N ALA A 90 0.53 -11.54 -15.20
CA ALA A 90 1.73 -10.93 -15.77
C ALA A 90 2.18 -9.73 -14.91
N GLY A 91 1.26 -8.86 -14.51
CA GLY A 91 1.55 -7.75 -13.60
C GLY A 91 2.10 -8.22 -12.26
N TYR A 92 1.48 -9.24 -11.67
CA TYR A 92 1.92 -9.83 -10.39
C TYR A 92 3.31 -10.48 -10.50
N ASP A 93 3.57 -11.26 -11.56
CA ASP A 93 4.88 -11.87 -11.79
C ASP A 93 5.97 -10.82 -12.01
N THR A 94 5.67 -9.73 -12.74
CA THR A 94 6.58 -8.60 -12.93
C THR A 94 6.83 -7.87 -11.60
N GLU A 95 5.83 -7.68 -10.76
CA GLU A 95 6.00 -7.05 -9.45
C GLU A 95 6.93 -7.84 -8.53
N GLN A 96 6.82 -9.16 -8.53
CA GLN A 96 7.74 -10.04 -7.80
C GLN A 96 9.19 -9.94 -8.33
N GLU A 97 9.37 -9.66 -9.63
CA GLU A 97 10.68 -9.37 -10.20
C GLU A 97 11.19 -8.00 -9.76
N ILE A 98 10.32 -6.98 -9.71
CA ILE A 98 10.64 -5.65 -9.17
C ILE A 98 11.16 -5.76 -7.74
N ASP A 99 10.47 -6.49 -6.86
CA ASP A 99 10.89 -6.69 -5.47
C ASP A 99 12.30 -7.29 -5.40
N SER A 100 12.55 -8.36 -6.17
CA SER A 100 13.86 -9.00 -6.26
C SER A 100 14.96 -8.05 -6.79
N ILE A 101 14.66 -7.19 -7.78
CA ILE A 101 15.60 -6.20 -8.29
C ILE A 101 15.86 -5.12 -7.23
N GLY A 102 14.80 -4.64 -6.56
CA GLY A 102 14.85 -3.65 -5.49
C GLY A 102 15.72 -4.10 -4.32
N ASP A 103 15.55 -5.35 -3.87
CA ASP A 103 16.39 -6.00 -2.86
C ASP A 103 17.87 -5.99 -3.25
N SER A 104 18.16 -6.26 -4.53
CA SER A 104 19.52 -6.23 -5.04
C SER A 104 20.06 -4.80 -5.20
N ALA A 105 19.22 -3.82 -5.53
CA ALA A 105 19.59 -2.41 -5.61
C ALA A 105 19.94 -1.86 -4.22
N THR A 106 19.13 -2.19 -3.20
CA THR A 106 19.40 -1.89 -1.78
C THR A 106 20.76 -2.43 -1.35
N ARG A 107 21.10 -3.66 -1.72
CA ARG A 107 22.42 -4.23 -1.43
C ARG A 107 23.55 -3.44 -2.09
N ALA A 108 23.39 -3.11 -3.38
CA ALA A 108 24.39 -2.34 -4.13
C ALA A 108 24.59 -0.91 -3.55
N LEU A 109 23.51 -0.24 -3.13
CA LEU A 109 23.57 1.04 -2.43
C LEU A 109 24.39 0.94 -1.13
N ASN A 110 24.09 -0.05 -0.29
CA ASN A 110 24.80 -0.30 0.97
C ASN A 110 26.29 -0.62 0.79
N GLU A 111 26.62 -1.35 -0.28
CA GLU A 111 28.00 -1.71 -0.64
C GLU A 111 28.74 -0.59 -1.39
N GLN A 112 28.05 0.53 -1.66
CA GLN A 112 28.58 1.70 -2.39
C GLN A 112 28.96 1.36 -3.85
N GLU A 113 28.32 0.36 -4.43
CA GLU A 113 28.45 -0.03 -5.83
C GLU A 113 27.55 0.85 -6.73
N TRP A 114 27.79 2.16 -6.72
CA TRP A 114 26.87 3.18 -7.26
C TRP A 114 26.44 2.98 -8.70
N ALA A 115 27.31 2.46 -9.57
CA ALA A 115 26.96 2.20 -10.97
C ALA A 115 26.06 0.96 -11.14
N ASP A 116 26.21 -0.05 -10.28
CA ASP A 116 25.33 -1.22 -10.30
C ASP A 116 23.97 -0.87 -9.66
N ALA A 117 23.99 -0.08 -8.58
CA ALA A 117 22.78 0.43 -7.95
C ALA A 117 21.93 1.26 -8.92
N GLU A 118 22.53 2.25 -9.60
CA GLU A 118 21.84 3.10 -10.59
C GLU A 118 21.13 2.26 -11.66
N ARG A 119 21.87 1.34 -12.29
CA ARG A 119 21.31 0.45 -13.31
C ARG A 119 20.13 -0.37 -12.80
N ARG A 120 20.18 -0.85 -11.55
CA ARG A 120 19.08 -1.64 -10.98
C ARG A 120 17.86 -0.78 -10.65
N LEU A 121 18.07 0.44 -10.17
CA LEU A 121 16.99 1.39 -9.90
C LEU A 121 16.30 1.82 -11.19
N ASP A 122 17.05 2.04 -12.27
CA ASP A 122 16.49 2.27 -13.61
C ASP A 122 15.62 1.06 -14.04
N ASN A 123 16.12 -0.16 -13.87
CA ASN A 123 15.35 -1.37 -14.16
C ASN A 123 14.07 -1.44 -13.31
N VAL A 124 14.11 -1.10 -12.02
CA VAL A 124 12.89 -1.06 -11.17
C VAL A 124 11.86 -0.12 -11.78
N ILE A 125 12.26 1.06 -12.26
CA ILE A 125 11.34 2.04 -12.88
C ILE A 125 10.75 1.50 -14.18
N GLU A 126 11.56 0.86 -15.03
CA GLU A 126 11.10 0.27 -16.30
C GLU A 126 10.11 -0.88 -16.04
N GLU A 127 10.47 -1.86 -15.22
CA GLU A 127 9.61 -3.00 -14.90
C GLU A 127 8.34 -2.56 -14.14
N SER A 128 8.41 -1.50 -13.33
CA SER A 128 7.22 -0.91 -12.69
C SER A 128 6.20 -0.37 -13.69
N GLN A 129 6.66 0.23 -14.79
CA GLN A 129 5.76 0.72 -15.84
C GLN A 129 5.09 -0.45 -16.56
N ASP A 130 5.84 -1.52 -16.84
CA ASP A 130 5.28 -2.72 -17.45
C ASP A 130 4.25 -3.40 -16.53
N ALA A 131 4.53 -3.50 -15.22
CA ALA A 131 3.57 -4.03 -14.24
C ALA A 131 2.28 -3.20 -14.16
N ILE A 132 2.39 -1.87 -14.14
CA ILE A 132 1.26 -0.94 -14.19
C ILE A 132 0.41 -1.20 -15.44
N ASP A 133 1.04 -1.26 -16.62
CA ASP A 133 0.32 -1.50 -17.89
C ASP A 133 -0.46 -2.84 -17.85
N TYR A 134 0.12 -3.90 -17.28
CA TYR A 134 -0.56 -5.19 -17.11
C TYR A 134 -1.75 -5.11 -16.15
N PHE A 135 -1.59 -4.45 -14.99
CA PHE A 135 -2.66 -4.32 -14.02
C PHE A 135 -3.81 -3.43 -14.52
N GLU A 136 -3.51 -2.33 -15.21
CA GLU A 136 -4.51 -1.47 -15.84
C GLU A 136 -5.28 -2.21 -16.94
N GLU A 137 -4.61 -3.01 -17.76
CA GLU A 137 -5.26 -3.82 -18.79
C GLU A 137 -6.16 -4.91 -18.16
N ALA A 138 -5.70 -5.57 -17.09
CA ALA A 138 -6.51 -6.53 -16.35
C ALA A 138 -7.78 -5.87 -15.77
N ALA A 139 -7.65 -4.69 -15.17
CA ALA A 139 -8.79 -3.93 -14.65
C ALA A 139 -9.79 -3.54 -15.75
N ARG A 140 -9.28 -3.12 -16.90
CA ARG A 140 -10.10 -2.76 -18.07
C ARG A 140 -10.84 -3.96 -18.66
N LEU A 141 -10.22 -5.13 -18.69
CA LEU A 141 -10.85 -6.37 -19.13
C LEU A 141 -11.94 -6.81 -18.14
N ALA A 142 -11.65 -6.76 -16.84
CA ALA A 142 -12.61 -7.04 -15.77
C ALA A 142 -13.85 -6.13 -15.86
N GLU A 143 -13.65 -4.81 -16.08
CA GLU A 143 -14.74 -3.85 -16.30
C GLU A 143 -15.61 -4.23 -17.51
N ARG A 144 -14.97 -4.61 -18.63
CA ARG A 144 -15.69 -5.02 -19.85
C ARG A 144 -16.50 -6.29 -19.66
N SER A 145 -16.04 -7.21 -18.82
CA SER A 145 -16.78 -8.40 -18.38
C SER A 145 -17.77 -8.13 -17.22
N GLN A 146 -17.93 -6.87 -16.80
CA GLN A 146 -18.86 -6.42 -15.74
C GLN A 146 -18.51 -6.88 -14.31
N HIS A 147 -17.23 -7.11 -14.03
CA HIS A 147 -16.72 -7.52 -12.71
C HIS A 147 -16.05 -6.36 -11.99
N SER A 148 -16.84 -5.55 -11.28
CA SER A 148 -16.36 -4.33 -10.62
C SER A 148 -15.38 -4.56 -9.48
N GLU A 149 -15.48 -5.70 -8.79
CA GLU A 149 -14.55 -6.06 -7.71
C GLU A 149 -13.16 -6.38 -8.27
N ALA A 150 -13.08 -7.23 -9.31
CA ALA A 150 -11.83 -7.50 -10.02
C ALA A 150 -11.24 -6.23 -10.66
N GLN A 151 -12.08 -5.34 -11.20
CA GLN A 151 -11.62 -4.03 -11.67
C GLN A 151 -10.93 -3.24 -10.54
N SER A 152 -11.53 -3.17 -9.35
CA SER A 152 -10.94 -2.47 -8.19
C SER A 152 -9.59 -3.05 -7.82
N ILE A 153 -9.50 -4.38 -7.76
CA ILE A 153 -8.25 -5.10 -7.43
C ILE A 153 -7.14 -4.76 -8.44
N GLY A 154 -7.44 -4.73 -9.74
CA GLY A 154 -6.46 -4.35 -10.76
C GLY A 154 -5.99 -2.90 -10.62
N VAL A 155 -6.91 -1.97 -10.34
CA VAL A 155 -6.56 -0.55 -10.12
C VAL A 155 -5.71 -0.37 -8.86
N GLU A 156 -6.06 -1.04 -7.77
CA GLU A 156 -5.33 -0.99 -6.50
C GLU A 156 -3.91 -1.53 -6.68
N ALA A 157 -3.73 -2.64 -7.41
CA ALA A 157 -2.42 -3.19 -7.71
C ALA A 157 -1.55 -2.23 -8.55
N SER A 158 -2.13 -1.59 -9.56
CA SER A 158 -1.44 -0.56 -10.35
C SER A 158 -0.99 0.63 -9.48
N ASN A 159 -1.90 1.14 -8.65
CA ASN A 159 -1.59 2.26 -7.74
C ASN A 159 -0.49 1.89 -6.75
N TYR A 160 -0.48 0.67 -6.22
CA TYR A 160 0.58 0.21 -5.35
C TYR A 160 1.96 0.33 -6.03
N VAL A 161 2.10 -0.20 -7.24
CA VAL A 161 3.37 -0.12 -7.98
C VAL A 161 3.75 1.33 -8.28
N GLU A 162 2.78 2.17 -8.67
CA GLU A 162 3.01 3.58 -8.98
C GLU A 162 3.43 4.39 -7.75
N GLU A 163 2.84 4.14 -6.59
CA GLU A 163 3.05 4.93 -5.38
C GLU A 163 4.24 4.44 -4.54
N ILE A 164 4.60 3.17 -4.65
CA ILE A 164 5.68 2.56 -3.85
C ILE A 164 6.97 2.44 -4.66
N TRP A 165 6.95 1.62 -5.73
CA TRP A 165 8.18 1.21 -6.41
C TRP A 165 8.83 2.33 -7.22
N ILE A 166 8.04 3.10 -7.97
CA ILE A 166 8.58 4.20 -8.78
C ILE A 166 9.19 5.31 -7.91
N PRO A 167 8.51 5.83 -6.86
CA PRO A 167 9.08 6.87 -6.01
C PRO A 167 10.28 6.35 -5.22
N TRP A 168 10.24 5.10 -4.73
CA TRP A 168 11.37 4.50 -4.04
C TRP A 168 12.62 4.47 -4.94
N ALA A 169 12.49 3.99 -6.18
CA ALA A 169 13.61 3.91 -7.11
C ALA A 169 14.16 5.29 -7.51
N ARG A 170 13.27 6.27 -7.75
CA ARG A 170 13.67 7.65 -8.06
C ARG A 170 14.45 8.30 -6.92
N ASN A 171 14.03 8.10 -5.66
CA ASN A 171 14.79 8.60 -4.51
C ASN A 171 16.18 7.93 -4.40
N GLY A 172 16.30 6.65 -4.77
CA GLY A 172 17.61 5.99 -4.85
C GLY A 172 18.54 6.61 -5.90
N LEU A 173 18.00 7.00 -7.05
CA LEU A 173 18.76 7.70 -8.09
C LEU A 173 19.19 9.10 -7.61
N ASP A 174 18.30 9.84 -6.95
CA ASP A 174 18.61 11.14 -6.34
C ASP A 174 19.74 11.01 -5.29
N ALA A 175 19.72 9.97 -4.47
CA ALA A 175 20.78 9.68 -3.51
C ALA A 175 22.12 9.46 -4.23
N ILE A 176 22.15 8.62 -5.26
CA ILE A 176 23.36 8.37 -6.05
C ILE A 176 23.90 9.67 -6.67
N GLU A 177 23.04 10.52 -7.23
CA GLU A 177 23.43 11.81 -7.79
C GLU A 177 23.99 12.76 -6.72
N ALA A 178 23.30 12.90 -5.58
CA ALA A 178 23.74 13.71 -4.45
C ALA A 178 25.13 13.27 -3.96
N ARG A 179 25.36 11.96 -3.87
CA ARG A 179 26.65 11.38 -3.50
C ARG A 179 27.75 11.73 -4.49
N ARG A 180 27.50 11.63 -5.80
CA ARG A 180 28.45 12.01 -6.86
C ARG A 180 28.83 13.48 -6.80
N ASN A 181 27.87 14.34 -6.46
CA ASN A 181 28.05 15.78 -6.33
C ASN A 181 28.66 16.20 -4.98
N GLY A 182 28.89 15.27 -4.05
CA GLY A 182 29.40 15.55 -2.71
C GLY A 182 28.40 16.27 -1.80
N ASN A 183 27.11 16.26 -2.14
CA ASN A 183 26.05 16.87 -1.35
C ASN A 183 25.50 15.86 -0.34
N ARG A 184 26.07 15.84 0.86
CA ARG A 184 25.70 14.89 1.91
C ARG A 184 24.28 15.07 2.43
N GLU A 185 23.83 16.32 2.59
CA GLU A 185 22.49 16.60 3.10
C GLU A 185 21.40 16.07 2.16
N ALA A 186 21.56 16.28 0.85
CA ALA A 186 20.63 15.72 -0.14
C ALA A 186 20.69 14.19 -0.25
N PHE A 187 21.86 13.59 0.01
CA PHE A 187 21.99 12.13 0.09
C PHE A 187 21.20 11.57 1.28
N ASP A 188 21.42 12.12 2.47
CA ASP A 188 20.75 11.68 3.70
C ASP A 188 19.22 11.89 3.60
N ASP A 189 18.76 13.00 2.98
CA ASP A 189 17.35 13.29 2.71
C ASP A 189 16.72 12.30 1.70
N ALA A 190 17.43 11.96 0.62
CA ALA A 190 16.96 10.99 -0.36
C ALA A 190 16.88 9.57 0.22
N GLU A 191 17.87 9.13 1.00
CA GLU A 191 17.83 7.85 1.73
C GLU A 191 16.68 7.82 2.74
N GLN A 192 16.42 8.93 3.44
CA GLN A 192 15.27 9.04 4.34
C GLN A 192 13.95 8.84 3.59
N ARG A 193 13.76 9.52 2.44
CA ARG A 193 12.54 9.34 1.64
C ARG A 193 12.35 7.92 1.14
N MET A 194 13.42 7.22 0.77
CA MET A 194 13.34 5.79 0.44
C MET A 194 12.87 4.97 1.64
N GLY A 195 13.42 5.24 2.83
CA GLY A 195 13.02 4.58 4.07
C GLY A 195 11.57 4.84 4.44
N ASP A 196 11.11 6.09 4.35
CA ASP A 196 9.73 6.48 4.69
C ASP A 196 8.69 5.78 3.79
N ILE A 197 9.00 5.55 2.51
CA ILE A 197 8.12 4.80 1.59
C ILE A 197 8.00 3.33 2.03
N VAL A 198 9.13 2.73 2.40
CA VAL A 198 9.18 1.33 2.84
C VAL A 198 8.53 1.15 4.21
N ASP A 199 8.75 2.08 5.13
CA ASP A 199 8.12 2.03 6.44
C ASP A 199 6.59 2.19 6.31
N TYR A 200 6.12 3.11 5.46
CA TYR A 200 4.69 3.25 5.13
C TYR A 200 4.10 1.97 4.53
N SER A 201 4.85 1.25 3.67
CA SER A 201 4.38 0.00 3.07
C SER A 201 4.38 -1.21 4.02
N PHE A 202 5.03 -1.12 5.19
CA PHE A 202 5.06 -2.20 6.20
C PHE A 202 4.21 -1.92 7.45
N GLU A 203 3.61 -0.73 7.58
CA GLU A 203 2.55 -0.51 8.57
C GLU A 203 1.33 -1.37 8.21
N ASP A 204 0.61 -1.92 9.22
CA ASP A 204 -0.53 -2.88 9.08
C ASP A 204 -1.70 -2.39 8.18
N GLU A 205 -1.57 -1.23 7.55
CA GLU A 205 -2.57 -0.53 6.72
C GLU A 205 -2.11 -0.32 5.26
N ALA A 206 -0.90 -0.71 4.89
CA ALA A 206 -0.48 -0.65 3.48
C ALA A 206 -1.30 -1.63 2.64
N PRO A 207 -1.86 -1.20 1.49
CA PRO A 207 -2.53 -2.10 0.58
C PRO A 207 -1.49 -3.11 0.04
N ASP A 208 -1.70 -4.39 0.33
CA ASP A 208 -0.95 -5.47 -0.32
C ASP A 208 -1.58 -5.74 -1.69
N ILE A 209 -0.78 -6.16 -2.67
CA ILE A 209 -1.31 -6.57 -3.96
C ILE A 209 -2.02 -7.90 -3.75
N ALA A 210 -3.31 -7.95 -4.12
CA ALA A 210 -4.10 -9.16 -4.02
C ALA A 210 -3.45 -10.32 -4.79
N ASP A 211 -3.53 -11.53 -4.24
CA ASP A 211 -2.99 -12.70 -4.94
C ASP A 211 -3.78 -12.93 -6.24
N PRO A 212 -3.18 -13.51 -7.30
CA PRO A 212 -3.90 -13.81 -8.54
C PRO A 212 -5.10 -14.76 -8.37
N ILE A 213 -5.19 -15.45 -7.23
CA ILE A 213 -6.36 -16.26 -6.85
C ILE A 213 -7.51 -15.36 -6.40
N GLU A 214 -7.25 -14.30 -5.63
CA GLU A 214 -8.27 -13.37 -5.16
C GLU A 214 -8.86 -12.57 -6.32
N PHE A 215 -8.02 -12.12 -7.26
CA PHE A 215 -8.49 -11.50 -8.51
C PHE A 215 -9.38 -12.46 -9.32
N ARG A 216 -8.97 -13.73 -9.42
CA ARG A 216 -9.77 -14.77 -10.11
C ARG A 216 -11.10 -15.02 -9.40
N ASP A 217 -11.12 -15.10 -8.08
CA ASP A 217 -12.33 -15.28 -7.29
C ASP A 217 -13.30 -14.08 -7.48
N ALA A 218 -12.76 -12.86 -7.58
CA ALA A 218 -13.52 -11.64 -7.87
C ALA A 218 -14.11 -11.58 -9.30
N LEU A 219 -13.60 -12.40 -10.23
CA LEU A 219 -14.23 -12.67 -11.54
C LEU A 219 -15.26 -13.81 -11.48
N GLY A 220 -15.40 -14.49 -10.34
CA GLY A 220 -16.31 -15.62 -10.16
C GLY A 220 -15.84 -16.96 -10.77
N LEU A 221 -14.51 -17.16 -10.92
CA LEU A 221 -13.90 -18.28 -11.67
C LEU A 221 -13.25 -19.40 -10.85
#